data_AF-A0A7Y3U311-F1
#
_entry.id   AF-A0A7Y3U311-F1
#
_cell.length_a   1.000
_cell.length_b   1.000
_cell.length_c   1.000
_cell.angle_alpha   90.00
_cell.angle_beta   90.00
_cell.angle_gamma   90.00
#
_symmetry.space_group_name_H-M   'P 1'
#
loop_
_entity.id
_entity.type
_entity.pdbx_description
1 polymer ?
#
loop_
_entity_poly.entity_id
_entity_poly.type
_entity_poly.pdbx_seq_one_letter_code
_entity_poly.pdbx_strand_id
1 'polypeptide(L)' 'MTATTIKKTISLPEKLAREAEMIAEEEGKTLSAVIQDALRITRKERLKKEFYQIQGYWSHKAKEKGILTEKDLEKYLKK' A
#
# COMPACT_ATOMS: atom_id res chain seq x y z
N MET A 1 1.57 4.32 -19.21
CA MET A 1 1.01 2.95 -19.27
C MET A 1 -0.50 3.08 -19.37
N THR A 2 -1.11 2.68 -20.48
CA THR A 2 -2.57 2.70 -20.64
C THR A 2 -3.17 1.63 -19.74
N ALA A 3 -3.90 2.04 -18.70
CA ALA A 3 -4.53 1.10 -17.78
C ALA A 3 -5.80 0.51 -18.45
N THR A 4 -5.73 -0.75 -18.87
CA THR A 4 -6.91 -1.48 -19.35
C THR A 4 -7.90 -1.64 -18.20
N THR A 5 -9.11 -1.09 -18.36
CA THR A 5 -10.15 -1.16 -17.33
C THR A 5 -11.12 -2.30 -17.63
N ILE A 6 -11.30 -3.21 -16.68
CA ILE A 6 -12.24 -4.33 -16.78
C ILE A 6 -13.42 -4.06 -15.84
N LYS A 7 -14.64 -4.08 -16.36
CA LYS A 7 -15.85 -3.92 -15.54
C LYS A 7 -16.02 -5.11 -14.60
N LYS A 8 -16.39 -4.83 -13.35
CA LYS A 8 -16.69 -5.84 -12.34
C LYS A 8 -17.95 -5.43 -11.59
N THR A 9 -18.85 -6.39 -11.38
CA THR A 9 -20.01 -6.24 -10.50
C THR A 9 -19.58 -6.67 -9.11
N ILE A 10 -19.91 -5.86 -8.10
CA ILE A 10 -19.64 -6.15 -6.70
C ILE A 10 -20.91 -5.95 -5.88
N SER A 11 -21.03 -6.70 -4.80
CA SER A 11 -22.04 -6.46 -3.77
C SER A 11 -21.40 -5.66 -2.64
N LEU A 12 -22.07 -4.60 -2.20
CA LEU A 12 -21.67 -3.79 -1.06
C LEU A 12 -22.77 -3.83 0.00
N PRO A 13 -22.44 -3.82 1.30
CA PRO A 13 -23.42 -3.58 2.34
C PRO A 13 -24.17 -2.27 2.09
N GLU A 14 -25.47 -2.24 2.36
CA GLU A 14 -26.35 -1.10 2.05
C GLU A 14 -25.79 0.23 2.56
N LYS A 15 -25.37 0.27 3.83
CA LYS A 15 -24.79 1.46 4.44
C LYS A 15 -23.54 1.94 3.69
N LEU A 16 -22.65 1.03 3.32
CA LEU A 16 -21.41 1.37 2.62
C LEU A 16 -21.67 1.84 1.19
N ALA A 17 -22.68 1.27 0.51
CA ALA A 17 -23.10 1.72 -0.80
C ALA A 17 -23.57 3.19 -0.75
N ARG A 18 -24.46 3.52 0.21
CA ARG A 18 -24.95 4.90 0.41
C ARG A 18 -23.82 5.88 0.76
N GLU A 19 -22.91 5.49 1.65
CA GLU A 19 -21.74 6.31 1.99
C GLU A 19 -20.86 6.60 0.77
N ALA A 20 -20.59 5.57 -0.04
CA ALA A 20 -19.78 5.73 -1.24
C ALA A 20 -20.46 6.61 -2.31
N GLU A 21 -21.79 6.57 -2.41
CA GLU A 21 -22.57 7.44 -3.28
C GLU A 21 -22.51 8.90 -2.82
N MET A 22 -22.70 9.17 -1.53
CA MET A 22 -22.57 10.52 -0.97
C MET A 22 -21.17 11.10 -1.21
N ILE A 23 -20.11 10.33 -0.94
CA ILE A 23 -18.73 10.76 -1.21
C ILE A 23 -18.52 11.06 -2.69
N ALA A 24 -19.09 10.23 -3.58
CA ALA A 24 -18.97 10.45 -5.02
C ALA A 24 -19.63 11.78 -5.44
N GLU A 25 -20.80 12.09 -4.89
CA GLU A 25 -21.50 13.35 -5.13
C GLU A 25 -20.71 14.55 -4.59
N GLU A 26 -20.26 14.49 -3.33
CA GLU A 26 -19.47 15.55 -2.67
C GLU A 26 -18.15 15.84 -3.40
N GLU A 27 -17.47 14.79 -3.90
CA GLU A 27 -16.20 14.92 -4.62
C GLU A 27 -16.38 15.18 -6.13
N GLY A 28 -17.61 15.21 -6.65
CA GLY A 28 -17.89 15.34 -8.08
C GLY A 28 -17.30 14.19 -8.92
N LYS A 29 -17.23 12.99 -8.33
CA LYS A 29 -16.65 11.78 -8.92
C LYS A 29 -17.73 10.76 -9.26
N THR A 30 -17.34 9.74 -10.02
CA THR A 30 -18.18 8.54 -10.18
C THR A 30 -17.99 7.60 -8.98
N LEU A 31 -19.03 6.82 -8.64
CA LEU A 31 -18.94 5.77 -7.62
C LEU A 31 -17.77 4.80 -7.87
N SER A 32 -17.54 4.44 -9.14
CA SER A 32 -16.40 3.60 -9.52
C SER A 32 -15.05 4.25 -9.22
N ALA A 33 -14.91 5.57 -9.36
CA ALA A 33 -13.67 6.27 -9.05
C ALA A 33 -13.39 6.28 -7.54
N VAL A 34 -14.41 6.51 -6.71
CA VAL A 34 -14.30 6.43 -5.24
C VAL A 34 -13.86 5.03 -4.80
N ILE A 35 -14.48 3.98 -5.34
CA ILE A 35 -14.10 2.59 -5.05
C ILE A 35 -12.65 2.30 -5.50
N GLN A 36 -12.24 2.78 -6.68
CA GLN A 36 -10.87 2.63 -7.16
C GLN A 36 -9.85 3.32 -6.24
N ASP A 37 -10.16 4.52 -5.74
CA ASP A 37 -9.29 5.25 -4.82
C ASP A 37 -9.15 4.49 -3.49
N ALA A 38 -10.24 3.98 -2.93
CA ALA A 38 -10.20 3.13 -1.73
C ALA A 38 -9.33 1.88 -1.93
N LEU A 39 -9.43 1.21 -3.09
CA LEU A 39 -8.61 0.04 -3.43
C LEU A 39 -7.12 0.41 -3.57
N ARG A 40 -6.81 1.57 -4.16
CA ARG A 40 -5.42 2.08 -4.27
C ARG A 40 -4.82 2.35 -2.90
N ILE A 41 -5.58 2.98 -2.00
CA ILE A 41 -5.14 3.25 -0.62
C ILE A 41 -4.89 1.95 0.12
N THR A 42 -5.84 1.01 0.07
CA THR A 42 -5.71 -0.31 0.71
C THR A 42 -4.46 -1.06 0.22
N ARG A 43 -4.20 -1.04 -1.10
CA ARG A 43 -2.99 -1.64 -1.68
C ARG A 43 -1.71 -0.97 -1.15
N LYS A 44 -1.67 0.36 -1.09
CA LYS A 44 -0.52 1.11 -0.56
C LYS A 44 -0.26 0.76 0.90
N GLU A 45 -1.30 0.70 1.73
CA GLU A 45 -1.15 0.34 3.15
C GLU A 45 -0.68 -1.09 3.34
N ARG A 46 -1.17 -2.04 2.54
CA ARG A 46 -0.66 -3.42 2.56
C ARG A 46 0.82 -3.49 2.20
N LEU A 47 1.23 -2.81 1.13
CA LEU A 47 2.62 -2.76 0.70
C LEU A 47 3.52 -2.06 1.73
N LYS A 48 3.07 -0.99 2.37
CA LYS A 48 3.80 -0.35 3.47
C LYS A 48 4.01 -1.31 4.63
N LYS A 49 2.96 -2.05 5.04
CA LYS A 49 3.07 -3.04 6.12
C LYS A 49 4.10 -4.12 5.79
N GLU A 50 4.04 -4.68 4.58
CA GLU A 50 5.02 -5.66 4.10
C GLU A 50 6.43 -5.06 4.07
N PHE A 51 6.58 -3.84 3.57
CA PHE A 51 7.86 -3.12 3.52
C PHE A 51 8.46 -2.93 4.91
N TYR A 52 7.70 -2.40 5.87
CA TYR A 52 8.20 -2.17 7.23
C TYR A 52 8.54 -3.46 7.98
N GLN A 53 7.82 -4.56 7.70
CA GLN A 53 8.16 -5.88 8.27
C GLN A 53 9.51 -6.37 7.74
N ILE A 54 9.72 -6.29 6.42
CA ILE A 54 10.99 -6.67 5.78
C ILE A 54 12.12 -5.78 6.28
N GLN A 55 11.90 -4.46 6.29
CA GLN A 55 12.88 -3.49 6.77
C GLN A 55 13.23 -3.73 8.23
N GLY A 56 12.24 -3.96 9.10
CA GLY A 56 12.45 -4.24 10.52
C GLY A 56 13.28 -5.51 10.75
N TYR A 57 12.95 -6.59 10.04
CA TYR A 57 13.69 -7.84 10.09
C TYR A 57 15.16 -7.67 9.69
N TRP A 58 15.42 -7.02 8.55
CA TRP A 58 16.78 -6.79 8.08
C TRP A 58 17.55 -5.79 8.94
N SER A 59 16.88 -4.76 9.48
CA SER A 59 17.49 -3.82 10.42
C SER A 59 17.91 -4.51 11.71
N HIS A 60 17.10 -5.44 12.22
CA HIS A 60 17.45 -6.24 13.39
C HIS A 60 18.68 -7.12 13.11
N LYS A 61 18.67 -7.87 12.00
CA LYS A 61 19.81 -8.69 11.58
C LYS A 61 21.09 -7.88 11.33
N ALA A 62 20.97 -6.67 10.78
CA ALA A 62 22.11 -5.78 10.55
C ALA A 62 22.72 -5.34 11.89
N LYS A 63 21.88 -4.95 12.85
CA LYS A 63 22.30 -4.58 14.21
C LYS A 63 23.00 -5.73 14.94
N GLU A 64 22.49 -6.95 14.86
CA GLU A 64 23.14 -8.15 15.42
C GLU A 64 24.54 -8.37 14.86
N LYS A 65 24.76 -7.96 13.59
CA LYS A 65 26.06 -8.04 12.90
C LYS A 65 26.92 -6.78 13.08
N GLY A 66 26.49 -5.82 13.90
CA GLY A 66 27.20 -4.54 14.11
C GLY A 66 27.16 -3.59 12.92
N ILE A 67 26.25 -3.81 11.96
CA ILE A 67 26.10 -3.00 10.75
C ILE A 67 25.07 -1.90 11.02
N LEU A 68 25.54 -0.66 11.16
CA LEU A 68 24.70 0.51 11.42
C LEU A 68 24.74 1.54 10.29
N THR A 69 25.81 1.52 9.50
CA THR A 69 26.00 2.43 8.36
C THR A 69 26.30 1.66 7.08
N GLU A 70 26.14 2.31 5.93
CA GLU A 70 26.54 1.74 4.64
C GLU A 70 28.03 1.36 4.62
N LYS A 71 28.89 2.13 5.28
CA LYS A 71 30.33 1.82 5.41
C LYS A 71 30.57 0.53 6.19
N ASP A 72 29.76 0.25 7.21
CA ASP A 72 29.84 -1.00 7.97
C ASP A 72 29.38 -2.19 7.14
N LEU A 73 28.33 -1.98 6.33
CA LEU A 73 27.84 -2.99 5.40
C LEU A 73 28.89 -3.31 4.34
N GLU A 74 29.51 -2.29 3.73
CA GLU A 74 30.60 -2.49 2.77
C GLU A 74 31.78 -3.25 3.38
N LYS A 75 32.19 -2.91 4.60
CA LYS A 75 33.25 -3.63 5.32
C LYS A 75 32.86 -5.08 5.59
N TYR A 76 31.61 -5.33 5.97
CA TYR A 76 31.08 -6.67 6.21
C TYR A 76 31.05 -7.53 4.94
N LEU A 77 30.71 -6.92 3.78
CA LEU A 77 30.63 -7.60 2.48
C LEU A 77 31.98 -7.80 1.79
N LYS A 78 33.01 -7.02 2.15
CA LYS A 78 34.39 -7.17 1.64
C LYS A 78 35.19 -8.28 2.33
N LYS A 79 34.59 -8.95 3.31
CA LYS A 79 35.17 -10.06 4.07
C LYS A 79 34.76 -11.39 3.46
#